data_AF-A0A954DJ11-F1
#
_entry.id   AF-A0A954DJ11-F1
#
_cell.length_a   1.000
_cell.length_b   1.000
_cell.length_c   1.000
_cell.angle_alpha   90.00
_cell.angle_beta   90.00
_cell.angle_gamma   90.00
#
_symmetry.space_group_name_H-M   'P 1'
#
loop_
_entity.id
_entity.type
_entity.pdbx_description
1 polymer ?
#
loop_
_entity_poly.entity_id
_entity_poly.type
_entity_poly.pdbx_seq_one_letter_code
_entity_poly.pdbx_strand_id
1 'polypeptide(L)'
;MEYRRLGKSGLQISSLSFGSWVTFHFQADTSAAKEMMSCAYDHGVNFFDNAEVYAGGESERIMGQALQELGWGRDTYCVSSKVFWGGQLPTQRGLSRKHVHDACHAALKRLRVDYLDLFFCHRPDLDTPIEETVRAMTDLIAQGKVLYWGTSEWSADQLSEAAGVARALGVPGPTMDQPQYNMFVRDKVEREFSRLYETIGLGTTIWSPLASGILTGKYANGIPDGSRMSLPEYGFLRERLESDEGRQQVEKAGALQGLATELGTTLPKLAIAWCLKNENVSTVILGASKVSQLQETLGALDVVPQLDAEVLQKIEGILGNKPSELPRY
;
A
#
# COMPACT_ATOMS: atom_id res chain seq x y z
N MET A 1 3.42 16.17 -9.35
CA MET A 1 3.54 15.20 -8.24
C MET A 1 4.14 15.87 -7.02
N GLU A 2 3.63 15.59 -5.82
CA GLU A 2 4.28 15.95 -4.56
C GLU A 2 5.20 14.79 -4.13
N TYR A 3 6.40 15.08 -3.64
CA TYR A 3 7.33 14.06 -3.14
C TYR A 3 7.54 14.24 -1.63
N ARG A 4 7.22 13.20 -0.85
CA ARG A 4 7.29 13.18 0.61
C ARG A 4 8.41 12.26 1.07
N ARG A 5 9.00 12.56 2.22
CA ARG A 5 9.94 11.63 2.85
C ARG A 5 9.19 10.40 3.33
N LEU A 6 9.79 9.21 3.16
CA LEU A 6 9.28 7.99 3.77
C LEU A 6 9.67 7.96 5.26
N GLY A 7 8.78 8.49 6.09
CA GLY A 7 9.04 8.72 7.52
C GLY A 7 10.25 9.64 7.72
N LYS A 8 11.12 9.29 8.66
CA LYS A 8 12.37 10.04 8.90
C LYS A 8 13.51 9.72 7.93
N SER A 9 13.34 8.75 7.02
CA SER A 9 14.41 8.37 6.09
C SER A 9 14.75 9.50 5.10
N GLY A 10 15.89 9.41 4.42
CA GLY A 10 16.26 10.35 3.37
C GLY A 10 15.52 10.13 2.05
N LEU A 11 14.82 8.99 1.89
CA LEU A 11 14.16 8.63 0.65
C LEU A 11 12.90 9.48 0.44
N GLN A 12 12.83 10.15 -0.71
CA GLN A 12 11.62 10.83 -1.16
C GLN A 12 10.85 9.97 -2.16
N ILE A 13 9.59 9.70 -1.85
CA ILE A 13 8.68 8.96 -2.72
C ILE A 13 7.51 9.87 -3.13
N SER A 14 6.96 9.63 -4.31
CA SER A 14 5.74 10.30 -4.76
C SER A 14 4.60 10.04 -3.76
N SER A 15 3.79 11.05 -3.47
CA SER A 15 2.66 10.92 -2.53
C SER A 15 1.57 9.95 -3.04
N LEU A 16 1.57 9.67 -4.34
CA LEU A 16 0.83 8.57 -4.94
C LEU A 16 1.82 7.53 -5.47
N SER A 17 1.56 6.25 -5.22
CA SER A 17 2.34 5.12 -5.76
C SER A 17 1.44 4.13 -6.48
N PHE A 18 2.02 3.16 -7.20
CA PHE A 18 1.24 2.20 -7.99
C PHE A 18 1.51 0.76 -7.57
N GLY A 19 0.46 0.05 -7.17
CA GLY A 19 0.51 -1.36 -6.76
C GLY A 19 -0.04 -2.31 -7.81
N SER A 20 0.48 -3.53 -7.83
CA SER A 20 0.15 -4.56 -8.82
C SER A 20 -0.85 -5.63 -8.34
N TRP A 21 -1.34 -5.54 -7.09
CA TRP A 21 -2.22 -6.55 -6.51
C TRP A 21 -3.56 -6.64 -7.26
N VAL A 22 -4.02 -7.88 -7.50
CA VAL A 22 -5.18 -8.26 -8.32
C VAL A 22 -5.00 -8.00 -9.81
N THR A 23 -4.42 -6.86 -10.18
CA THR A 23 -4.48 -6.34 -11.54
C THR A 23 -3.51 -7.07 -12.46
N PHE A 24 -2.24 -7.14 -12.08
CA PHE A 24 -1.23 -7.80 -12.90
C PHE A 24 -1.47 -9.31 -12.84
N HIS A 25 -1.44 -9.97 -14.00
CA HIS A 25 -1.83 -11.36 -14.26
C HIS A 25 -3.34 -11.57 -14.44
N PHE A 26 -4.19 -11.27 -13.45
CA PHE A 26 -5.61 -11.61 -13.55
C PHE A 26 -6.44 -10.65 -14.39
N GLN A 27 -6.02 -9.38 -14.51
CA GLN A 27 -6.77 -8.35 -15.24
C GLN A 27 -5.92 -7.58 -16.27
N ALA A 28 -4.60 -7.72 -16.20
CA ALA A 28 -3.64 -7.03 -17.06
C ALA A 28 -2.46 -7.96 -17.39
N ASP A 29 -2.16 -8.07 -18.68
CA ASP A 29 -0.92 -8.66 -19.18
C ASP A 29 0.24 -7.65 -19.13
N THR A 30 1.41 -8.04 -19.66
CA THR A 30 2.58 -7.15 -19.71
C THR A 30 2.34 -5.87 -20.50
N SER A 31 1.56 -5.90 -21.58
CA SER A 31 1.28 -4.70 -22.38
C SER A 31 0.46 -3.70 -21.58
N ALA A 32 -0.64 -4.15 -20.98
CA ALA A 32 -1.49 -3.31 -20.14
C ALA A 32 -0.76 -2.82 -18.88
N ALA A 33 0.07 -3.68 -18.26
CA ALA A 33 0.91 -3.29 -17.14
C ALA A 33 1.89 -2.17 -17.53
N LYS A 34 2.55 -2.30 -18.69
CA LYS A 34 3.46 -1.28 -19.22
C LYS A 34 2.77 0.06 -19.46
N GLU A 35 1.59 0.04 -20.09
CA GLU A 35 0.81 1.27 -20.33
C GLU A 35 0.42 1.99 -19.02
N MET A 36 -0.04 1.24 -18.03
CA MET A 36 -0.39 1.80 -16.72
C MET A 36 0.85 2.31 -15.97
N MET A 37 1.95 1.57 -16.00
CA MET A 37 3.21 2.00 -15.39
C MET A 37 3.75 3.26 -16.06
N SER A 38 3.75 3.34 -17.40
CA SER A 38 4.11 4.56 -18.15
C SER A 38 3.24 5.73 -17.72
N CYS A 39 1.92 5.55 -17.70
CA CYS A 39 1.01 6.61 -17.27
C CYS A 39 1.34 7.09 -15.85
N ALA A 40 1.58 6.20 -14.88
CA ALA A 40 1.96 6.59 -13.53
C ALA A 40 3.28 7.38 -13.52
N TYR A 41 4.31 6.85 -14.18
CA TYR A 41 5.64 7.43 -14.23
C TYR A 41 5.67 8.81 -14.91
N ASP A 42 4.93 8.97 -16.01
CA ASP A 42 4.81 10.24 -16.74
C ASP A 42 4.11 11.33 -15.89
N HIS A 43 3.31 10.93 -14.91
CA HIS A 43 2.70 11.84 -13.91
C HIS A 43 3.58 12.06 -12.67
N GLY A 44 4.81 11.53 -12.68
CA GLY A 44 5.81 11.68 -11.63
C GLY A 44 5.75 10.63 -10.52
N VAL A 45 4.93 9.57 -10.65
CA VAL A 45 4.98 8.46 -9.70
C VAL A 45 6.33 7.77 -9.79
N ASN A 46 7.04 7.70 -8.66
CA ASN A 46 8.34 7.03 -8.62
C ASN A 46 8.31 5.73 -7.82
N PHE A 47 7.22 5.34 -7.16
CA PHE A 47 7.19 4.12 -6.36
C PHE A 47 6.19 3.10 -6.89
N PHE A 48 6.68 1.88 -7.14
CA PHE A 48 5.92 0.72 -7.65
C PHE A 48 5.99 -0.46 -6.68
N ASP A 49 4.84 -0.97 -6.28
CA ASP A 49 4.70 -1.96 -5.21
C ASP A 49 4.25 -3.34 -5.70
N ASN A 50 4.90 -4.39 -5.22
CA ASN A 50 4.63 -5.79 -5.60
C ASN A 50 4.80 -6.75 -4.42
N ALA A 51 4.55 -8.06 -4.58
CA ALA A 51 4.80 -9.09 -3.57
C ALA A 51 4.97 -10.48 -4.18
N GLU A 52 5.69 -11.38 -3.52
CA GLU A 52 5.92 -12.75 -4.02
C GLU A 52 4.63 -13.56 -4.19
N VAL A 53 3.60 -13.28 -3.37
CA VAL A 53 2.34 -14.02 -3.37
C VAL A 53 1.40 -13.56 -4.48
N TYR A 54 1.60 -12.37 -5.05
CA TYR A 54 0.70 -11.81 -6.05
C TYR A 54 0.77 -12.65 -7.32
N ALA A 55 -0.32 -13.38 -7.59
CA ALA A 55 -0.40 -14.38 -8.64
C ALA A 55 0.76 -15.40 -8.61
N GLY A 56 1.20 -15.82 -7.42
CA GLY A 56 2.30 -16.79 -7.28
C GLY A 56 3.64 -16.29 -7.87
N GLY A 57 3.88 -14.98 -7.80
CA GLY A 57 5.08 -14.31 -8.31
C GLY A 57 4.96 -13.87 -9.76
N GLU A 58 3.85 -14.15 -10.44
CA GLU A 58 3.68 -13.72 -11.83
C GLU A 58 3.54 -12.21 -11.96
N SER A 59 2.95 -11.56 -10.95
CA SER A 59 2.88 -10.09 -10.89
C SER A 59 4.27 -9.44 -10.92
N GLU A 60 5.26 -10.04 -10.24
CA GLU A 60 6.65 -9.57 -10.26
C GLU A 60 7.32 -9.80 -11.62
N ARG A 61 7.02 -10.92 -12.30
CA ARG A 61 7.55 -11.19 -13.66
C ARG A 61 7.01 -10.19 -14.68
N ILE A 62 5.72 -9.91 -14.62
CA ILE A 62 5.05 -8.92 -15.47
C ILE A 62 5.65 -7.53 -15.25
N MET A 63 5.77 -7.10 -13.99
CA MET A 63 6.37 -5.80 -13.65
C MET A 63 7.84 -5.74 -14.08
N GLY A 64 8.63 -6.79 -13.84
CA GLY A 64 10.03 -6.84 -14.24
C GLY A 64 10.23 -6.82 -15.75
N GLN A 65 9.37 -7.48 -16.52
CA GLN A 65 9.38 -7.37 -17.97
C GLN A 65 8.99 -5.97 -18.43
N ALA A 66 7.95 -5.37 -17.84
CA ALA A 66 7.54 -4.00 -18.17
C ALA A 66 8.67 -2.99 -17.90
N LEU A 67 9.33 -3.05 -16.74
CA LEU A 67 10.48 -2.20 -16.40
C LEU A 67 11.62 -2.34 -17.41
N GLN A 68 11.95 -3.58 -17.80
CA GLN A 68 12.98 -3.82 -18.81
C GLN A 68 12.61 -3.26 -20.19
N GLU A 69 11.36 -3.44 -20.62
CA GLU A 69 10.88 -2.91 -21.91
C GLU A 69 10.77 -1.38 -21.93
N LEU A 70 10.43 -0.76 -20.80
CA LEU A 70 10.34 0.69 -20.65
C LEU A 70 11.73 1.35 -20.63
N GLY A 71 12.76 0.63 -20.17
CA GLY A 71 14.14 1.10 -20.20
C GLY A 71 14.40 2.32 -19.30
N TRP A 72 13.62 2.50 -18.23
CA TRP A 72 13.84 3.59 -17.27
C TRP A 72 15.18 3.43 -16.54
N GLY A 73 15.82 4.56 -16.21
CA GLY A 73 16.99 4.56 -15.35
C GLY A 73 16.65 3.99 -13.97
N ARG A 74 17.48 3.07 -13.45
CA ARG A 74 17.20 2.42 -12.16
C ARG A 74 17.13 3.41 -11.00
N ASP A 75 17.81 4.55 -11.13
CA ASP A 75 17.86 5.66 -10.18
C ASP A 75 16.62 6.57 -10.20
N THR A 76 15.71 6.39 -11.16
CA THR A 76 14.52 7.24 -11.32
C THR A 76 13.25 6.67 -10.66
N TYR A 77 13.29 5.42 -10.22
CA TYR A 77 12.16 4.76 -9.58
C TYR A 77 12.57 3.93 -8.37
N CYS A 78 11.59 3.70 -7.50
CA CYS A 78 11.61 2.80 -6.37
C CYS A 78 10.73 1.60 -6.67
N VAL A 79 11.20 0.39 -6.37
CA VAL A 79 10.42 -0.84 -6.47
C VAL A 79 10.46 -1.61 -5.16
N SER A 80 9.31 -2.18 -4.78
CA SER A 80 9.21 -3.07 -3.63
C SER A 80 8.81 -4.50 -3.98
N SER A 81 9.13 -5.40 -3.06
CA SER A 81 8.47 -6.68 -2.91
C SER A 81 8.17 -6.96 -1.43
N LYS A 82 7.37 -7.99 -1.17
CA LYS A 82 7.00 -8.43 0.18
C LYS A 82 7.14 -9.94 0.31
N VAL A 83 7.67 -10.37 1.44
CA VAL A 83 7.87 -11.77 1.79
C VAL A 83 6.89 -12.21 2.88
N PHE A 84 6.23 -13.34 2.64
CA PHE A 84 5.60 -14.19 3.67
C PHE A 84 5.07 -15.50 3.07
N TRP A 85 4.52 -15.48 1.85
CA TRP A 85 3.88 -16.65 1.21
C TRP A 85 4.49 -16.92 -0.16
N GLY A 86 5.62 -17.64 -0.20
CA GLY A 86 6.29 -18.01 -1.44
C GLY A 86 5.93 -19.40 -1.98
N GLY A 87 5.23 -20.22 -1.21
CA GLY A 87 4.82 -21.56 -1.62
C GLY A 87 4.09 -22.36 -0.54
N GLN A 88 3.86 -23.64 -0.82
CA GLN A 88 3.06 -24.51 0.04
C GLN A 88 3.90 -25.29 1.07
N LEU A 89 5.22 -25.37 0.91
CA LEU A 89 6.07 -26.09 1.86
C LEU A 89 6.42 -25.24 3.10
N PRO A 90 6.79 -25.87 4.24
CA PRO A 90 7.07 -25.16 5.48
C PRO A 90 8.18 -24.10 5.36
N THR A 91 9.19 -24.34 4.52
CA THR A 91 10.33 -23.44 4.31
C THR A 91 10.12 -22.41 3.20
N GLN A 92 8.91 -22.32 2.67
CA GLN A 92 8.51 -21.36 1.62
C GLN A 92 7.53 -20.31 2.15
N ARG A 93 7.45 -20.15 3.47
CA ARG A 93 6.55 -19.20 4.12
C ARG A 93 7.13 -18.65 5.43
N GLY A 94 6.51 -17.59 5.95
CA GLY A 94 6.88 -16.93 7.20
C GLY A 94 8.04 -15.95 7.05
N LEU A 95 8.64 -15.57 8.17
CA LEU A 95 9.71 -14.58 8.25
C LEU A 95 11.02 -15.14 8.78
N SER A 96 11.16 -16.47 8.82
CA SER A 96 12.44 -17.12 9.09
C SER A 96 13.52 -16.58 8.16
N ARG A 97 14.76 -16.55 8.65
CA ARG A 97 15.93 -16.11 7.89
C ARG A 97 16.04 -16.80 6.54
N LYS A 98 15.73 -18.10 6.50
CA LYS A 98 15.73 -18.90 5.26
C LYS A 98 14.76 -18.33 4.23
N HIS A 99 13.49 -18.16 4.61
CA HIS A 99 12.48 -17.72 3.65
C HIS A 99 12.69 -16.25 3.23
N VAL A 100 13.02 -15.36 4.18
CA VAL A 100 13.34 -13.95 3.89
C VAL A 100 14.47 -13.83 2.87
N HIS A 101 15.54 -14.60 3.07
CA HIS A 101 16.65 -14.66 2.11
C HIS A 101 16.21 -15.17 0.74
N ASP A 102 15.58 -16.34 0.69
CA ASP A 102 15.22 -17.01 -0.57
C ASP A 102 14.18 -16.18 -1.37
N ALA A 103 13.19 -15.60 -0.68
CA ALA A 103 12.16 -14.76 -1.27
C ALA A 103 12.74 -13.48 -1.88
N CYS A 104 13.67 -12.79 -1.19
CA CYS A 104 14.34 -11.61 -1.74
C CYS A 104 15.08 -11.94 -3.04
N HIS A 105 15.87 -13.01 -3.05
CA HIS A 105 16.61 -13.43 -4.24
C HIS A 105 15.69 -13.83 -5.40
N ALA A 106 14.56 -14.45 -5.09
CA ALA A 106 13.58 -14.81 -6.08
C ALA A 106 12.86 -13.58 -6.65
N ALA A 107 12.51 -12.60 -5.80
CA ALA A 107 11.92 -11.33 -6.20
C ALA A 107 12.83 -10.55 -7.14
N LEU A 108 14.12 -10.39 -6.80
CA LEU A 108 15.12 -9.72 -7.67
C LEU A 108 15.17 -10.34 -9.07
N LYS A 109 15.17 -11.68 -9.16
CA LYS A 109 15.15 -12.40 -10.44
C LYS A 109 13.87 -12.17 -11.23
N ARG A 110 12.70 -12.22 -10.57
CA ARG A 110 11.40 -12.01 -11.23
C ARG A 110 11.22 -10.57 -11.71
N LEU A 111 11.60 -9.61 -10.87
CA LEU A 111 11.56 -8.17 -11.16
C LEU A 111 12.68 -7.69 -12.09
N ARG A 112 13.70 -8.52 -12.34
CA ARG A 112 14.86 -8.20 -13.21
C ARG A 112 15.60 -6.94 -12.73
N VAL A 113 15.81 -6.82 -11.41
CA VAL A 113 16.56 -5.73 -10.78
C VAL A 113 17.66 -6.28 -9.88
N ASP A 114 18.72 -5.49 -9.69
CA ASP A 114 19.85 -5.90 -8.84
C ASP A 114 19.58 -5.70 -7.34
N TYR A 115 18.71 -4.75 -6.99
CA TYR A 115 18.30 -4.45 -5.62
C TYR A 115 16.85 -3.98 -5.57
N LEU A 116 16.22 -4.17 -4.41
CA LEU A 116 14.93 -3.56 -4.04
C LEU A 116 15.19 -2.29 -3.24
N ASP A 117 14.45 -1.21 -3.52
CA ASP A 117 14.50 -0.03 -2.66
C ASP A 117 13.86 -0.35 -1.33
N LEU A 118 12.70 -1.03 -1.38
CA LEU A 118 11.90 -1.37 -0.20
C LEU A 118 11.62 -2.87 -0.18
N PHE A 119 11.91 -3.55 0.94
CA PHE A 119 11.51 -4.94 1.14
C PHE A 119 10.67 -5.09 2.40
N PHE A 120 9.48 -5.69 2.26
CA PHE A 120 8.50 -5.75 3.34
C PHE A 120 8.35 -7.15 3.92
N CYS A 121 8.24 -7.24 5.24
CA CYS A 121 7.55 -8.35 5.90
C CYS A 121 6.05 -8.22 5.60
N HIS A 122 5.47 -9.09 4.77
CA HIS A 122 4.10 -8.93 4.28
C HIS A 122 3.06 -9.05 5.40
N ARG A 123 3.33 -9.84 6.44
CA ARG A 123 2.51 -9.95 7.66
C ARG A 123 3.40 -10.24 8.86
N PRO A 124 2.92 -10.07 10.10
CA PRO A 124 3.61 -10.60 11.27
C PRO A 124 3.71 -12.13 11.20
N ASP A 125 4.84 -12.66 11.64
CA ASP A 125 5.03 -14.09 11.86
C ASP A 125 5.18 -14.33 13.36
N LEU A 126 4.20 -15.02 13.95
CA LEU A 126 4.19 -15.31 15.38
C LEU A 126 5.11 -16.49 15.74
N ASP A 127 5.52 -17.28 14.75
CA ASP A 127 6.35 -18.46 14.94
C ASP A 127 7.85 -18.16 14.76
N THR A 128 8.20 -16.99 14.19
CA THR A 128 9.58 -16.53 14.03
C THR A 128 9.90 -15.41 15.02
N PRO A 129 10.96 -15.51 15.84
CA PRO A 129 11.41 -14.40 16.67
C PRO A 129 11.70 -13.14 15.84
N ILE A 130 11.20 -11.97 16.30
CA ILE A 130 11.43 -10.70 15.61
C ILE A 130 12.94 -10.42 15.44
N GLU A 131 13.78 -10.84 16.39
CA GLU A 131 15.23 -10.74 16.27
C GLU A 131 15.79 -11.44 15.03
N GLU A 132 15.32 -12.66 14.72
CA GLU A 132 15.76 -13.38 13.54
C GLU A 132 15.39 -12.63 12.26
N THR A 133 14.17 -12.09 12.21
CA THR A 133 13.67 -11.30 11.08
C THR A 133 14.51 -10.03 10.89
N VAL A 134 14.78 -9.28 11.96
CA VAL A 134 15.60 -8.06 11.93
C VAL A 134 17.01 -8.37 11.41
N ARG A 135 17.63 -9.46 11.86
CA ARG A 135 18.94 -9.89 11.38
C ARG A 135 18.91 -10.29 9.90
N ALA A 136 17.89 -11.03 9.47
CA ALA A 136 17.73 -11.42 8.08
C ALA A 136 17.60 -10.21 7.14
N MET A 137 16.79 -9.22 7.51
CA MET A 137 16.65 -7.97 6.77
C MET A 137 17.96 -7.16 6.75
N THR A 138 18.65 -7.08 7.89
CA THR A 138 19.94 -6.41 8.01
C THR A 138 20.98 -7.03 7.07
N ASP A 139 21.03 -8.35 6.96
CA ASP A 139 21.98 -9.03 6.08
C ASP A 139 21.71 -8.78 4.60
N LEU A 140 20.43 -8.68 4.20
CA LEU A 140 20.07 -8.31 2.84
C LEU A 140 20.49 -6.87 2.50
N ILE A 141 20.40 -5.96 3.48
CA ILE A 141 20.92 -4.59 3.35
C ILE A 141 22.44 -4.59 3.21
N ALA A 142 23.15 -5.32 4.09
CA ALA A 142 24.60 -5.43 4.04
C ALA A 142 25.10 -6.06 2.72
N GLN A 143 24.30 -6.92 2.10
CA GLN A 143 24.58 -7.51 0.78
C GLN A 143 24.24 -6.58 -0.40
N GLY A 144 23.68 -5.40 -0.15
CA GLY A 144 23.26 -4.45 -1.20
C GLY A 144 22.03 -4.88 -1.99
N LYS A 145 21.27 -5.87 -1.50
CA LYS A 145 20.06 -6.41 -2.17
C LYS A 145 18.80 -5.64 -1.83
N VAL A 146 18.80 -4.95 -0.70
CA VAL A 146 17.69 -4.15 -0.17
C VAL A 146 18.27 -2.83 0.33
N LEU A 147 17.64 -1.69 0.03
CA LEU A 147 18.08 -0.40 0.59
C LEU A 147 17.41 -0.09 1.93
N TYR A 148 16.09 -0.31 2.01
CA TYR A 148 15.28 -0.12 3.21
C TYR A 148 14.35 -1.30 3.40
N TRP A 149 14.06 -1.64 4.65
CA TRP A 149 13.06 -2.65 4.98
C TRP A 149 11.95 -2.07 5.85
N GLY A 150 10.80 -2.72 5.78
CA GLY A 150 9.62 -2.33 6.53
C GLY A 150 8.67 -3.50 6.75
N THR A 151 7.50 -3.19 7.28
CA THR A 151 6.48 -4.17 7.67
C THR A 151 5.17 -3.90 6.95
N SER A 152 4.22 -4.83 7.00
CA SER A 152 2.86 -4.61 6.53
C SER A 152 1.88 -5.28 7.48
N GLU A 153 0.92 -4.50 7.97
CA GLU A 153 -0.09 -4.95 8.93
C GLU A 153 0.48 -5.39 10.28
N TRP A 154 1.68 -4.91 10.66
CA TRP A 154 2.19 -5.13 12.00
C TRP A 154 1.47 -4.24 13.01
N SER A 155 1.42 -4.67 14.27
CA SER A 155 0.92 -3.83 15.36
C SER A 155 1.99 -2.83 15.80
N ALA A 156 1.57 -1.79 16.52
CA ALA A 156 2.50 -0.81 17.10
C ALA A 156 3.49 -1.46 18.08
N ASP A 157 3.07 -2.50 18.80
CA ASP A 157 3.91 -3.26 19.73
C ASP A 157 5.01 -4.02 18.98
N GLN A 158 4.66 -4.72 17.90
CA GLN A 158 5.62 -5.47 17.09
C GLN A 158 6.61 -4.54 16.39
N LEU A 159 6.15 -3.39 15.88
CA LEU A 159 7.01 -2.34 15.33
C LEU A 159 7.97 -1.76 16.38
N SER A 160 7.47 -1.53 17.60
CA SER A 160 8.28 -1.06 18.73
C SER A 160 9.34 -2.08 19.13
N GLU A 161 8.98 -3.35 19.18
CA GLU A 161 9.90 -4.46 19.44
C GLU A 161 10.98 -4.54 18.37
N ALA A 162 10.61 -4.56 17.07
CA ALA A 162 11.56 -4.61 15.96
C ALA A 162 12.53 -3.42 15.98
N ALA A 163 12.03 -2.20 16.23
CA ALA A 163 12.86 -1.02 16.38
C ALA A 163 13.77 -1.11 17.63
N GLY A 164 13.28 -1.67 18.74
CA GLY A 164 14.04 -1.91 19.96
C GLY A 164 15.20 -2.89 19.74
N VAL A 165 14.92 -4.03 19.12
CA VAL A 165 15.90 -5.04 18.73
C VAL A 165 16.95 -4.44 17.80
N ALA A 166 16.53 -3.73 16.74
CA ALA A 166 17.47 -3.12 15.80
C ALA A 166 18.42 -2.13 16.50
N ARG A 167 17.89 -1.29 17.41
CA ARG A 167 18.72 -0.40 18.24
C ARG A 167 19.69 -1.16 19.14
N ALA A 168 19.25 -2.23 19.80
CA ALA A 168 20.09 -3.03 20.69
C ALA A 168 21.23 -3.73 19.92
N LEU A 169 20.98 -4.13 18.67
CA LEU A 169 21.97 -4.74 17.80
C LEU A 169 22.85 -3.72 17.06
N GLY A 170 22.51 -2.43 17.07
CA GLY A 170 23.21 -1.40 16.32
C GLY A 170 23.03 -1.51 14.80
N VAL A 171 21.88 -2.01 14.35
CA VAL A 171 21.58 -2.29 12.93
C VAL A 171 20.37 -1.48 12.43
N PRO A 172 20.14 -1.37 11.11
CA PRO A 172 18.97 -0.67 10.58
C PRO A 172 17.64 -1.30 11.02
N GLY A 173 16.77 -0.48 11.62
CA GLY A 173 15.40 -0.86 11.97
C GLY A 173 14.41 -0.67 10.82
N PRO A 174 13.14 -1.09 11.01
CA PRO A 174 12.11 -0.89 9.99
C PRO A 174 11.87 0.62 9.80
N THR A 175 11.81 1.05 8.54
CA THR A 175 11.65 2.47 8.17
C THR A 175 10.18 2.84 7.96
N MET A 176 9.36 1.87 7.56
CA MET A 176 7.96 2.08 7.20
C MET A 176 7.09 0.88 7.54
N ASP A 177 5.79 1.13 7.69
CA ASP A 177 4.76 0.10 7.62
C ASP A 177 3.86 0.33 6.40
N GLN A 178 3.27 -0.74 5.87
CA GLN A 178 2.25 -0.73 4.84
C GLN A 178 0.90 -1.17 5.43
N PRO A 179 0.15 -0.25 6.08
CA PRO A 179 -1.15 -0.55 6.68
C PRO A 179 -2.32 -0.24 5.74
N GLN A 180 -3.46 -0.87 5.97
CA GLN A 180 -4.71 -0.50 5.33
C GLN A 180 -5.14 0.87 5.84
N TYR A 181 -5.43 1.80 4.94
CA TYR A 181 -5.99 3.09 5.32
C TYR A 181 -6.94 3.60 4.25
N ASN A 182 -8.14 3.97 4.68
CA ASN A 182 -9.16 4.59 3.87
C ASN A 182 -10.24 5.15 4.80
N MET A 183 -11.25 5.82 4.24
CA MET A 183 -12.34 6.43 4.99
C MET A 183 -13.11 5.46 5.92
N PHE A 184 -13.03 4.14 5.71
CA PHE A 184 -13.67 3.13 6.57
C PHE A 184 -12.69 2.40 7.50
N VAL A 185 -11.37 2.51 7.29
CA VAL A 185 -10.34 1.83 8.09
C VAL A 185 -9.28 2.86 8.48
N ARG A 186 -9.34 3.31 9.75
CA ARG A 186 -8.65 4.52 10.22
C ARG A 186 -7.75 4.29 11.43
N ASP A 187 -8.17 3.40 12.31
CA ASP A 187 -7.64 3.29 13.68
C ASP A 187 -6.12 3.08 13.75
N LYS A 188 -5.60 2.18 12.92
CA LYS A 188 -4.16 1.85 12.91
C LYS A 188 -3.29 3.08 12.60
N VAL A 189 -3.66 3.83 11.57
CA VAL A 189 -2.88 4.98 11.10
C VAL A 189 -3.14 6.22 11.96
N GLU A 190 -4.39 6.52 12.28
CA GLU A 190 -4.73 7.75 13.00
C GLU A 190 -4.54 7.66 14.52
N ARG A 191 -4.54 6.45 15.11
CA ARG A 191 -4.47 6.25 16.56
C ARG A 191 -3.32 5.33 16.98
N GLU A 192 -3.30 4.09 16.52
CA GLU A 192 -2.35 3.07 16.99
C GLU A 192 -0.89 3.48 16.74
N PHE A 193 -0.59 4.00 15.55
CA PHE A 193 0.75 4.43 15.15
C PHE A 193 1.14 5.84 15.58
N SER A 194 0.24 6.60 16.20
CA SER A 194 0.43 8.02 16.51
C SER A 194 1.77 8.33 17.20
N ARG A 195 2.22 7.47 18.13
CA ARG A 195 3.52 7.63 18.81
C ARG A 195 4.72 7.17 17.98
N LEU A 196 4.53 6.26 17.04
CA LEU A 196 5.62 5.69 16.23
C LEU A 196 6.16 6.67 15.19
N TYR A 197 5.32 7.59 14.72
CA TYR A 197 5.73 8.66 13.82
C TYR A 197 6.86 9.50 14.42
N GLU A 198 6.78 9.85 15.71
CA GLU A 198 7.83 10.61 16.39
C GLU A 198 8.95 9.71 16.94
N THR A 199 8.60 8.60 17.59
CA THR A 199 9.57 7.83 18.38
C THR A 199 10.53 7.00 17.53
N ILE A 200 10.04 6.41 16.43
CA ILE A 200 10.88 5.65 15.50
C ILE A 200 11.00 6.36 14.15
N GLY A 201 10.21 7.40 13.89
CA GLY A 201 10.21 8.08 12.60
C GLY A 201 9.52 7.28 11.50
N LEU A 202 8.47 6.55 11.86
CA LEU A 202 7.79 5.60 10.97
C LEU A 202 7.21 6.32 9.74
N GLY A 203 7.54 5.84 8.55
CA GLY A 203 6.83 6.20 7.31
C GLY A 203 5.65 5.27 7.06
N THR A 204 4.69 5.68 6.22
CA THR A 204 3.62 4.77 5.79
C THR A 204 3.42 4.74 4.29
N THR A 205 3.26 3.53 3.77
CA THR A 205 2.84 3.29 2.38
C THR A 205 1.45 2.68 2.41
N ILE A 206 0.38 3.47 2.46
CA ILE A 206 -0.95 2.91 2.75
C ILE A 206 -1.56 2.18 1.56
N TRP A 207 -2.37 1.15 1.81
CA TRP A 207 -3.02 0.36 0.76
C TRP A 207 -4.54 0.31 0.86
N SER A 208 -5.19 -0.06 -0.25
CA SER A 208 -6.65 -0.03 -0.44
C SER A 208 -7.33 1.30 -0.09
N PRO A 209 -6.86 2.45 -0.63
CA PRO A 209 -7.46 3.75 -0.35
C PRO A 209 -8.93 3.85 -0.79
N LEU A 210 -9.33 3.02 -1.75
CA LEU A 210 -10.69 2.98 -2.28
C LEU A 210 -11.55 1.84 -1.69
N ALA A 211 -11.12 1.21 -0.60
CA ALA A 211 -11.83 0.11 0.07
C ALA A 211 -12.27 -1.01 -0.91
N SER A 212 -11.31 -1.54 -1.68
CA SER A 212 -11.55 -2.53 -2.74
C SER A 212 -12.55 -2.09 -3.83
N GLY A 213 -12.82 -0.79 -3.96
CA GLY A 213 -13.70 -0.21 -4.97
C GLY A 213 -15.03 0.32 -4.44
N ILE A 214 -15.34 0.17 -3.14
CA ILE A 214 -16.56 0.73 -2.54
C ILE A 214 -16.58 2.25 -2.68
N LEU A 215 -15.44 2.90 -2.44
CA LEU A 215 -15.26 4.35 -2.60
C LEU A 215 -15.10 4.79 -4.07
N THR A 216 -15.68 4.04 -5.01
CA THR A 216 -15.91 4.50 -6.39
C THR A 216 -17.39 4.56 -6.73
N GLY A 217 -18.28 4.26 -5.78
CA GLY A 217 -19.74 4.26 -5.98
C GLY A 217 -20.29 3.14 -6.85
N LYS A 218 -19.43 2.33 -7.49
CA LYS A 218 -19.84 1.33 -8.49
C LYS A 218 -20.68 0.18 -7.94
N TYR A 219 -20.68 -0.01 -6.62
CA TYR A 219 -21.45 -1.06 -5.94
C TYR A 219 -22.82 -0.60 -5.44
N ALA A 220 -23.21 0.66 -5.71
CA ALA A 220 -24.50 1.21 -5.26
C ALA A 220 -25.71 0.43 -5.81
N ASN A 221 -25.58 -0.16 -7.01
CA ASN A 221 -26.65 -0.87 -7.71
C ASN A 221 -26.32 -2.36 -7.94
N GLY A 222 -25.54 -2.97 -7.04
CA GLY A 222 -25.07 -4.35 -7.15
C GLY A 222 -23.64 -4.46 -7.67
N ILE A 223 -23.17 -5.68 -7.94
CA ILE A 223 -21.79 -5.96 -8.33
C ILE A 223 -21.67 -5.94 -9.87
N PRO A 224 -20.94 -4.98 -10.47
CA PRO A 224 -20.76 -4.94 -11.91
C PRO A 224 -19.89 -6.09 -12.43
N ASP A 225 -20.21 -6.57 -13.63
CA ASP A 225 -19.39 -7.55 -14.34
C ASP A 225 -17.96 -7.03 -14.60
N GLY A 226 -16.98 -7.91 -14.47
CA GLY A 226 -15.56 -7.60 -14.62
C GLY A 226 -14.98 -6.72 -13.49
N SER A 227 -15.76 -6.43 -12.44
CA SER A 227 -15.26 -5.75 -11.25
C SER A 227 -14.44 -6.72 -10.38
N ARG A 228 -13.64 -6.18 -9.46
CA ARG A 228 -12.82 -7.01 -8.54
C ARG A 228 -13.65 -8.04 -7.78
N MET A 229 -14.87 -7.67 -7.38
CA MET A 229 -15.76 -8.53 -6.59
C MET A 229 -16.54 -9.55 -7.43
N SER A 230 -16.45 -9.49 -8.76
CA SER A 230 -16.99 -10.53 -9.64
C SER A 230 -15.98 -11.65 -9.93
N LEU A 231 -14.72 -11.49 -9.53
CA LEU A 231 -13.67 -12.50 -9.75
C LEU A 231 -13.81 -13.66 -8.73
N PRO A 232 -13.81 -14.93 -9.18
CA PRO A 232 -13.97 -16.09 -8.29
C PRO A 232 -12.96 -16.14 -7.14
N GLU A 233 -11.71 -15.74 -7.40
CA GLU A 233 -10.61 -15.73 -6.43
C GLU A 233 -10.83 -14.74 -5.28
N TYR A 234 -11.81 -13.83 -5.40
CA TYR A 234 -12.10 -12.76 -4.45
C TYR A 234 -13.50 -12.86 -3.83
N GLY A 235 -14.07 -14.07 -3.73
CA GLY A 235 -15.37 -14.32 -3.10
C GLY A 235 -15.52 -13.71 -1.69
N PHE A 236 -14.46 -13.71 -0.89
CA PHE A 236 -14.45 -13.08 0.44
C PHE A 236 -14.73 -11.57 0.40
N LEU A 237 -14.33 -10.85 -0.67
CA LEU A 237 -14.65 -9.42 -0.82
C LEU A 237 -16.13 -9.21 -1.11
N ARG A 238 -16.74 -10.13 -1.85
CA ARG A 238 -18.18 -10.12 -2.12
C ARG A 238 -18.98 -10.39 -0.85
N GLU A 239 -18.61 -11.41 -0.09
CA GLU A 239 -19.24 -11.70 1.21
C GLU A 239 -19.15 -10.50 2.17
N ARG A 240 -17.99 -9.83 2.21
CA ARG A 240 -17.83 -8.60 2.99
C ARG A 240 -18.71 -7.46 2.49
N LEU A 241 -18.85 -7.27 1.18
CA LEU A 241 -19.75 -6.25 0.61
C LEU A 241 -21.22 -6.56 0.95
N GLU A 242 -21.63 -7.82 0.87
CA GLU A 242 -23.00 -8.28 1.11
C GLU A 242 -23.37 -8.36 2.60
N SER A 243 -22.41 -8.12 3.51
CA SER A 243 -22.64 -8.00 4.95
C SER A 243 -23.38 -6.71 5.32
N ASP A 244 -23.91 -6.64 6.55
CA ASP A 244 -24.53 -5.40 7.07
C ASP A 244 -23.55 -4.22 7.09
N GLU A 245 -22.30 -4.47 7.49
CA GLU A 245 -21.25 -3.45 7.49
C GLU A 245 -20.95 -2.98 6.06
N GLY A 246 -20.84 -3.92 5.11
CA GLY A 246 -20.62 -3.61 3.70
C GLY A 246 -21.74 -2.75 3.10
N ARG A 247 -23.01 -3.06 3.42
CA ARG A 247 -24.16 -2.24 3.02
C ARG A 247 -24.09 -0.82 3.59
N GLN A 248 -23.75 -0.67 4.87
CA GLN A 248 -23.57 0.64 5.49
C GLN A 248 -22.43 1.44 4.85
N GLN A 249 -21.32 0.78 4.48
CA GLN A 249 -20.22 1.42 3.75
C GLN A 249 -20.66 1.89 2.36
N VAL A 250 -21.49 1.13 1.64
CA VAL A 250 -22.06 1.53 0.34
C VAL A 250 -22.99 2.75 0.48
N GLU A 251 -23.84 2.78 1.51
CA GLU A 251 -24.70 3.93 1.79
C GLU A 251 -23.88 5.20 2.08
N LYS A 252 -22.87 5.10 2.94
CA LYS A 252 -21.93 6.20 3.23
C LYS A 252 -21.17 6.64 1.98
N ALA A 253 -20.76 5.71 1.13
CA ALA A 253 -20.15 6.03 -0.16
C ALA A 253 -21.11 6.83 -1.06
N GLY A 254 -22.42 6.53 -1.03
CA GLY A 254 -23.45 7.32 -1.71
C GLY A 254 -23.55 8.76 -1.19
N ALA A 255 -23.53 8.96 0.13
CA ALA A 255 -23.51 10.30 0.72
C ALA A 255 -22.23 11.08 0.37
N LEU A 256 -21.06 10.42 0.42
CA LEU A 256 -19.79 11.01 0.00
C LEU A 256 -19.76 11.35 -1.50
N GLN A 257 -20.45 10.57 -2.34
CA GLN A 257 -20.59 10.87 -3.76
C GLN A 257 -21.36 12.18 -4.00
N GLY A 258 -22.37 12.47 -3.16
CA GLY A 258 -23.04 13.77 -3.14
C GLY A 258 -22.07 14.91 -2.87
N LEU A 259 -21.29 14.80 -1.79
CA LEU A 259 -20.26 15.79 -1.44
C LEU A 259 -19.18 15.96 -2.52
N ALA A 260 -18.72 14.86 -3.12
CA ALA A 260 -17.77 14.93 -4.24
C ALA A 260 -18.34 15.72 -5.42
N THR A 261 -19.63 15.57 -5.70
CA THR A 261 -20.33 16.30 -6.77
C THR A 261 -20.42 17.79 -6.47
N GLU A 262 -20.73 18.16 -5.22
CA GLU A 262 -20.73 19.57 -4.76
C GLU A 262 -19.35 20.23 -4.93
N LEU A 263 -18.27 19.49 -4.72
CA LEU A 263 -16.89 19.93 -4.90
C LEU A 263 -16.41 19.88 -6.37
N GLY A 264 -17.27 19.47 -7.31
CA GLY A 264 -16.89 19.35 -8.73
C GLY A 264 -15.83 18.27 -8.99
N THR A 265 -15.78 17.21 -8.17
CA THR A 265 -14.83 16.11 -8.27
C THR A 265 -15.52 14.74 -8.27
N THR A 266 -14.73 13.66 -8.32
CA THR A 266 -15.24 12.28 -8.24
C THR A 266 -14.99 11.68 -6.87
N LEU A 267 -15.81 10.71 -6.46
CA LEU A 267 -15.62 10.02 -5.18
C LEU A 267 -14.23 9.36 -5.04
N PRO A 268 -13.67 8.69 -6.08
CA PRO A 268 -12.31 8.17 -6.00
C PRO A 268 -11.26 9.24 -5.69
N LYS A 269 -11.34 10.40 -6.36
CA LYS A 269 -10.43 11.52 -6.11
C LYS A 269 -10.60 12.08 -4.70
N LEU A 270 -11.83 12.26 -4.24
CA LEU A 270 -12.13 12.72 -2.88
C LEU A 270 -11.56 11.76 -1.83
N ALA A 271 -11.76 10.46 -1.99
CA ALA A 271 -11.27 9.43 -1.07
C ALA A 271 -9.74 9.39 -0.96
N ILE A 272 -9.05 9.47 -2.09
CA ILE A 272 -7.58 9.50 -2.13
C ILE A 272 -7.03 10.82 -1.57
N ALA A 273 -7.64 11.95 -1.93
CA ALA A 273 -7.25 13.26 -1.41
C ALA A 273 -7.41 13.33 0.12
N TRP A 274 -8.46 12.71 0.65
CA TRP A 274 -8.65 12.59 2.10
C TRP A 274 -7.55 11.76 2.75
N CYS A 275 -7.11 10.65 2.14
CA CYS A 275 -5.98 9.88 2.65
C CYS A 275 -4.70 10.73 2.69
N LEU A 276 -4.46 11.52 1.64
CA LEU A 276 -3.30 12.40 1.49
C LEU A 276 -3.25 13.59 2.46
N LYS A 277 -4.40 13.97 3.05
CA LYS A 277 -4.47 15.02 4.08
C LYS A 277 -3.79 14.61 5.38
N ASN A 278 -3.66 13.31 5.65
CA ASN A 278 -2.91 12.85 6.80
C ASN A 278 -1.40 12.99 6.49
N GLU A 279 -0.71 13.85 7.25
CA GLU A 279 0.73 14.11 7.07
C GLU A 279 1.61 12.88 7.32
N ASN A 280 1.11 11.92 8.09
CA ASN A 280 1.80 10.67 8.38
C ASN A 280 1.66 9.64 7.25
N VAL A 281 0.89 9.95 6.20
CA VAL A 281 0.82 9.19 4.96
C VAL A 281 1.92 9.68 4.02
N SER A 282 2.98 8.87 3.88
CA SER A 282 4.08 9.17 2.97
C SER A 282 3.68 8.92 1.50
N THR A 283 2.92 7.85 1.25
CA THR A 283 2.33 7.56 -0.07
C THR A 283 1.02 6.78 0.05
N VAL A 284 0.14 6.96 -0.94
CA VAL A 284 -1.09 6.19 -1.15
C VAL A 284 -0.90 5.26 -2.34
N ILE A 285 -0.93 3.94 -2.10
CA ILE A 285 -0.80 2.93 -3.16
C ILE A 285 -2.12 2.83 -3.93
N LEU A 286 -2.08 3.30 -5.18
CA LEU A 286 -3.16 3.19 -6.13
C LEU A 286 -3.21 1.79 -6.75
N GLY A 287 -4.42 1.36 -7.09
CA GLY A 287 -4.64 0.17 -7.92
C GLY A 287 -5.62 0.51 -9.03
N ALA A 288 -5.30 0.09 -10.25
CA ALA A 288 -6.11 0.34 -11.43
C ALA A 288 -6.07 -0.88 -12.36
N SER A 289 -7.20 -1.19 -13.00
CA SER A 289 -7.26 -2.23 -14.04
C SER A 289 -7.25 -1.66 -15.46
N LYS A 290 -7.33 -0.33 -15.59
CA LYS A 290 -7.28 0.41 -16.87
C LYS A 290 -6.60 1.76 -16.66
N VAL A 291 -5.93 2.26 -17.70
CA VAL A 291 -5.25 3.56 -17.69
C VAL A 291 -6.18 4.71 -17.30
N SER A 292 -7.44 4.70 -17.74
CA SER A 292 -8.40 5.78 -17.42
C SER A 292 -8.69 5.91 -15.92
N GLN A 293 -8.75 4.80 -15.18
CA GLN A 293 -8.92 4.81 -13.71
C GLN A 293 -7.69 5.40 -13.03
N LEU A 294 -6.50 5.09 -13.56
CA LEU A 294 -5.24 5.61 -13.04
C LEU A 294 -5.13 7.11 -13.29
N GLN A 295 -5.43 7.57 -14.51
CA GLN A 295 -5.48 9.00 -14.84
C GLN A 295 -6.48 9.77 -13.96
N GLU A 296 -7.66 9.19 -13.72
CA GLU A 296 -8.64 9.78 -12.81
C GLU A 296 -8.05 9.94 -11.40
N THR A 297 -7.52 8.86 -10.83
CA THR A 297 -7.05 8.84 -9.43
C THR A 297 -5.76 9.63 -9.21
N LEU A 298 -4.90 9.78 -10.23
CA LEU A 298 -3.75 10.68 -10.21
C LEU A 298 -4.17 12.15 -10.04
N GLY A 299 -5.34 12.53 -10.54
CA GLY A 299 -5.93 13.86 -10.35
C GLY A 299 -6.47 14.11 -8.93
N ALA A 300 -6.28 13.20 -7.97
CA ALA A 300 -6.66 13.43 -6.57
C ALA A 300 -5.86 14.55 -5.91
N LEU A 301 -4.64 14.82 -6.39
CA LEU A 301 -3.79 15.90 -5.86
C LEU A 301 -4.45 17.29 -6.01
N ASP A 302 -5.23 17.50 -7.06
CA ASP A 302 -5.96 18.76 -7.31
C ASP A 302 -7.13 18.97 -6.33
N VAL A 303 -7.54 17.92 -5.63
CA VAL A 303 -8.63 17.95 -4.64
C VAL A 303 -8.10 18.19 -3.23
N VAL A 304 -6.84 17.86 -2.94
CA VAL A 304 -6.24 18.04 -1.61
C VAL A 304 -6.39 19.48 -1.08
N PRO A 305 -6.17 20.55 -1.87
CA PRO A 305 -6.38 21.93 -1.40
C PRO A 305 -7.84 22.27 -1.06
N GLN A 306 -8.81 21.55 -1.64
CA GLN A 306 -10.24 21.80 -1.46
C GLN A 306 -10.80 21.21 -0.15
N LEU A 307 -10.08 20.26 0.48
CA LEU A 307 -10.52 19.68 1.76
C LEU A 307 -10.11 20.61 2.91
N ASP A 308 -10.83 21.71 3.05
CA ASP A 308 -10.74 22.61 4.20
C ASP A 308 -11.45 22.02 5.43
N ALA A 309 -11.48 22.79 6.53
CA ALA A 309 -12.08 22.34 7.78
C ALA A 309 -13.58 22.05 7.66
N GLU A 310 -14.33 22.80 6.83
CA GLU A 310 -15.77 22.59 6.65
C GLU A 310 -16.02 21.28 5.88
N VAL A 311 -15.29 21.06 4.79
CA VAL A 311 -15.40 19.84 4.00
C VAL A 311 -15.01 18.62 4.83
N LEU A 312 -13.91 18.70 5.59
CA LEU A 312 -13.50 17.62 6.48
C LEU A 312 -14.57 17.34 7.55
N GLN A 313 -15.19 18.36 8.13
CA GLN A 313 -16.28 18.16 9.09
C GLN A 313 -17.49 17.45 8.47
N LYS A 314 -17.86 17.78 7.22
CA LYS A 314 -18.92 17.07 6.48
C LYS A 314 -18.55 15.60 6.27
N ILE A 315 -17.31 15.31 5.88
CA ILE A 315 -16.81 13.93 5.74
C ILE A 315 -16.91 13.19 7.08
N GLU A 316 -16.47 13.80 8.18
CA GLU A 316 -16.56 13.18 9.51
C GLU A 316 -18.02 12.91 9.92
N GLY A 317 -18.94 13.81 9.60
CA GLY A 317 -20.37 13.63 9.85
C GLY A 317 -20.96 12.45 9.07
N ILE A 318 -20.56 12.26 7.81
CA ILE A 318 -21.00 11.13 6.98
C ILE A 318 -20.39 9.80 7.49
N LEU A 319 -19.10 9.82 7.83
CA LEU A 319 -18.37 8.60 8.19
C LEU A 319 -18.73 8.13 9.61
N GLY A 320 -18.85 9.05 10.57
CA GLY A 320 -19.20 8.73 11.96
C GLY A 320 -18.25 7.73 12.62
N ASN A 321 -16.99 7.66 12.19
CA ASN A 321 -16.02 6.64 12.61
C ASN A 321 -14.64 7.22 12.98
N LYS A 322 -14.58 8.53 13.30
CA LYS A 322 -13.34 9.19 13.72
C LYS A 322 -12.74 8.42 14.91
N PRO A 323 -11.48 7.94 14.82
CA PRO A 323 -10.83 7.28 15.94
C PRO A 323 -10.78 8.20 17.17
N SER A 324 -10.97 7.61 18.35
CA SER A 324 -10.83 8.36 19.60
C SER A 324 -9.38 8.80 19.80
N GLU A 325 -9.16 10.00 20.33
CA GLU A 325 -7.82 10.43 20.72
C GLU A 325 -7.28 9.55 21.86
N LEU A 326 -5.97 9.35 21.89
CA LEU A 326 -5.33 8.72 23.04
C LEU A 326 -5.49 9.62 24.26
N PRO A 327 -5.90 9.08 25.43
CA PRO A 327 -6.09 9.90 26.60
C PRO A 327 -4.76 10.53 27.05
N ARG A 328 -4.81 11.84 27.34
CA ARG A 328 -3.72 12.59 27.95
C ARG A 328 -4.08 12.82 29.42
N TYR A 329 -3.29 12.25 30.32
CA TYR A 329 -3.43 12.41 31.77
C TYR A 329 -2.27 13.22 32.33
#